data_AF-A0A0G1Y8F0-F1
#
_entry.id   AF-A0A0G1Y8F0-F1
#
_cell.length_a   1.000
_cell.length_b   1.000
_cell.length_c   1.000
_cell.angle_alpha   90.00
_cell.angle_beta   90.00
_cell.angle_gamma   90.00
#
_symmetry.space_group_name_H-M   'P 1'
#
loop_
_entity.id
_entity.type
_entity.pdbx_description
1 polymer ?
#
loop_
_entity_poly.entity_id
_entity_poly.type
_entity_poly.pdbx_seq_one_letter_code
_entity_poly.pdbx_strand_id
1 'polypeptide(L)'
;MKLKIKIKSKTLEFDSNLEGLMVNGKEYSLGKNGELIYDQTAQIKANKVTIQMAANTSTLIPALKVLDIPYHKYFDQRDVIESQNNISFYWKPSKLSAYYNRYSTDHVEYTKRAPLIRNAVTFLITNTKSLPLKEELPDRMNDPIKLLGFYRGFPIFDASTGFAKLLSRG
;
A
#
# COMPACT_ATOMS: atom_id res chain seq x y z
N MET A 1 -10.06 -11.38 10.89
CA MET A 1 -9.44 -12.39 9.98
C MET A 1 -7.94 -12.19 10.01
N LYS A 2 -7.14 -13.26 10.07
CA LYS A 2 -5.67 -13.17 10.05
C LYS A 2 -5.07 -14.03 8.95
N LEU A 3 -4.00 -13.55 8.34
CA LEU A 3 -3.22 -14.27 7.32
C LEU A 3 -1.75 -14.24 7.72
N LYS A 4 -1.11 -15.41 7.80
CA LYS A 4 0.32 -15.51 8.12
C LYS A 4 1.11 -15.93 6.90
N ILE A 5 2.24 -15.25 6.68
CA ILE A 5 3.24 -15.57 5.66
C ILE A 5 4.59 -15.72 6.37
N LYS A 6 5.16 -16.92 6.30
CA LYS A 6 6.50 -17.20 6.81
C LYS A 6 7.52 -17.01 5.70
N ILE A 7 8.56 -16.23 5.95
CA ILE A 7 9.64 -15.96 5.01
C ILE A 7 10.94 -16.30 5.75
N LYS A 8 11.49 -17.50 5.50
CA LYS A 8 12.57 -18.08 6.31
C LYS A 8 12.17 -18.11 7.80
N SER A 9 12.98 -17.52 8.69
CA SER A 9 12.72 -17.39 10.13
C SER A 9 11.85 -16.19 10.52
N LYS A 10 11.43 -15.36 9.54
CA LYS A 10 10.65 -14.15 9.75
C LYS A 10 9.15 -14.41 9.53
N THR A 11 8.31 -13.68 10.25
CA THR A 11 6.84 -13.77 10.15
C THR A 11 6.24 -12.44 9.77
N LEU A 12 5.52 -12.42 8.65
CA LEU A 12 4.64 -11.33 8.25
C LEU A 12 3.18 -11.76 8.48
N GLU A 13 2.51 -11.11 9.42
CA GLU A 13 1.10 -11.34 9.75
C GLU A 13 0.26 -10.20 9.18
N PHE A 14 -0.88 -10.52 8.57
CA PHE A 14 -1.87 -9.56 8.13
C PHE A 14 -3.10 -9.71 9.01
N ASP A 15 -3.64 -8.60 9.50
CA ASP A 15 -4.82 -8.56 10.36
C ASP A 15 -5.87 -7.61 9.79
N SER A 16 -7.13 -8.05 9.71
CA SER A 16 -8.23 -7.21 9.25
C SER A 16 -8.63 -6.13 10.25
N ASN A 17 -8.19 -6.26 11.51
CA ASN A 17 -8.55 -5.34 12.59
C ASN A 17 -7.45 -4.29 12.86
N LEU A 18 -6.37 -4.30 12.06
CA LEU A 18 -5.25 -3.37 12.19
C LEU A 18 -5.28 -2.36 11.06
N GLU A 19 -5.10 -1.08 11.38
CA GLU A 19 -5.01 0.02 10.43
C GLU A 19 -3.59 0.61 10.46
N GLY A 20 -2.68 -0.04 9.74
CA GLY A 20 -1.28 0.33 9.68
C GLY A 20 -0.36 -0.86 9.87
N LEU A 21 0.61 -0.70 10.77
CA LEU A 21 1.69 -1.65 11.03
C LEU A 21 1.96 -1.74 12.53
N MET A 22 2.16 -2.94 13.05
CA MET A 22 2.45 -3.21 14.45
C MET A 22 3.73 -4.03 14.58
N VAL A 23 4.65 -3.54 15.42
CA VAL A 23 5.95 -4.16 15.70
C VAL A 23 6.18 -4.13 17.20
N ASN A 24 6.53 -5.28 17.78
CA ASN A 24 6.82 -5.41 19.22
C ASN A 24 5.73 -4.80 20.12
N GLY A 25 4.45 -4.92 19.73
CA GLY A 25 3.30 -4.40 20.47
C GLY A 25 3.03 -2.90 20.31
N LYS A 26 3.84 -2.17 19.53
CA LYS A 26 3.59 -0.77 19.17
C LYS A 26 3.01 -0.67 17.76
N GLU A 27 1.92 0.07 17.64
CA GLU A 27 1.26 0.40 16.37
C GLU A 27 1.83 1.68 15.76
N TYR A 28 1.92 1.68 14.42
CA TYR A 28 2.41 2.74 13.56
C TYR A 28 1.39 2.93 12.44
N SER A 29 0.87 4.14 12.33
CA SER A 29 -0.13 4.53 11.33
C SER A 29 0.31 5.81 10.62
N LEU A 30 -0.44 6.21 9.59
CA LEU A 30 -0.20 7.51 8.94
C LEU A 30 -0.42 8.62 9.97
N GLY A 31 0.60 9.43 10.24
CA GLY A 31 0.50 10.49 11.24
C GLY A 31 -0.35 11.66 10.75
N LYS A 32 -0.93 12.43 11.69
CA LYS A 32 -1.79 13.60 11.40
C LYS A 32 -1.14 14.69 10.53
N ASN A 33 0.19 14.72 10.46
CA ASN A 33 0.99 15.68 9.68
C ASN A 33 1.57 15.05 8.40
N GLY A 34 1.02 13.93 7.92
CA GLY A 34 1.56 13.20 6.78
C GLY A 34 2.83 12.41 7.11
N GLU A 35 3.10 12.13 8.39
CA GLU A 35 4.24 11.30 8.77
C GLU A 35 4.06 9.88 8.23
N LEU A 36 5.06 9.41 7.48
CA LEU A 36 5.01 8.12 6.81
C LEU A 36 5.46 7.02 7.76
N ILE A 37 4.75 5.89 7.75
CA ILE A 37 5.14 4.67 8.50
C ILE A 37 6.57 4.24 8.12
N TYR A 38 6.97 4.47 6.87
CA TYR A 38 8.32 4.24 6.38
C TYR A 38 9.39 4.95 7.22
N ASP A 39 9.16 6.23 7.55
CA ASP A 39 10.11 7.05 8.31
C ASP A 39 10.05 6.69 9.80
N GLN A 40 8.85 6.48 10.35
CA GLN A 40 8.65 6.10 11.75
C GLN A 40 9.31 4.76 12.13
N THR A 41 9.50 3.87 11.16
CA THR A 41 10.01 2.49 11.37
C THR A 41 11.42 2.28 10.81
N ALA A 42 12.08 3.31 10.30
CA ALA A 42 13.32 3.20 9.53
C ALA A 42 14.47 2.47 10.26
N GLN A 43 14.54 2.61 11.59
CA GLN A 43 15.58 2.03 12.45
C GLN A 43 15.13 0.79 13.23
N ILE A 44 13.89 0.33 13.02
CA ILE A 44 13.32 -0.80 13.77
C ILE A 44 13.68 -2.11 13.07
N LYS A 45 14.05 -3.11 13.85
CA LYS A 45 14.27 -4.49 13.38
C LYS A 45 13.49 -5.47 14.23
N ALA A 46 12.87 -6.46 13.59
CA ALA A 46 12.12 -7.51 14.27
C ALA A 46 12.14 -8.84 13.50
N ASN A 47 11.68 -9.90 14.15
CA ASN A 47 11.42 -11.20 13.51
C ASN A 47 9.94 -11.41 13.16
N LYS A 48 9.06 -10.55 13.69
CA LYS A 48 7.62 -10.56 13.43
C LYS A 48 7.13 -9.12 13.23
N VAL A 49 6.30 -8.93 12.21
CA VAL A 49 5.54 -7.70 11.99
C VAL A 49 4.10 -8.09 11.68
N THR A 50 3.14 -7.36 12.23
CA THR A 50 1.73 -7.45 11.85
C THR A 50 1.38 -6.20 11.05
N ILE A 51 0.68 -6.33 9.92
CA ILE A 51 0.21 -5.20 9.12
C ILE A 51 -1.28 -5.34 8.81
N GLN A 52 -1.90 -4.23 8.40
CA GLN A 52 -3.27 -4.24 7.90
C GLN A 52 -3.45 -5.27 6.77
N MET A 53 -4.66 -5.81 6.64
CA MET A 53 -5.03 -6.79 5.61
C MET A 53 -5.14 -6.16 4.21
N ALA A 54 -4.04 -5.64 3.69
CA ALA A 54 -3.93 -5.04 2.36
C ALA A 54 -2.53 -5.27 1.75
N ALA A 55 -2.44 -5.23 0.42
CA ALA A 55 -1.18 -5.36 -0.31
C ALA A 55 -0.53 -4.01 -0.66
N ASN A 56 -0.93 -2.92 0.01
CA ASN A 56 -0.41 -1.58 -0.29
C ASN A 56 1.04 -1.41 0.19
N THR A 57 1.80 -0.59 -0.53
CA THR A 57 3.22 -0.40 -0.25
C THR A 57 3.46 0.39 1.03
N SER A 58 2.48 1.17 1.48
CA SER A 58 2.55 2.03 2.67
C SER A 58 2.81 1.27 3.97
N THR A 59 2.31 0.05 4.10
CA THR A 59 2.61 -0.81 5.27
C THR A 59 3.49 -1.99 4.89
N LEU A 60 3.37 -2.51 3.66
CA LEU A 60 4.11 -3.70 3.25
C LEU A 60 5.61 -3.44 3.10
N ILE A 61 6.02 -2.33 2.49
CA ILE A 61 7.45 -2.02 2.31
C ILE A 61 8.14 -1.74 3.66
N PRO A 62 7.58 -0.92 4.56
CA PRO A 62 8.10 -0.78 5.92
C PRO A 62 8.18 -2.12 6.66
N ALA A 63 7.17 -2.99 6.54
CA ALA A 63 7.19 -4.31 7.19
C ALA A 63 8.35 -5.19 6.68
N LEU A 64 8.59 -5.24 5.36
CA LEU A 64 9.71 -5.97 4.80
C LEU A 64 11.06 -5.39 5.28
N LYS A 65 11.16 -4.05 5.39
CA LYS A 65 12.35 -3.36 5.90
C LYS A 65 12.66 -3.70 7.36
N VAL A 66 11.62 -3.69 8.22
CA VAL A 66 11.71 -4.06 9.64
C VAL A 66 12.08 -5.54 9.80
N LEU A 67 11.55 -6.41 8.94
CA LEU A 67 11.88 -7.83 8.94
C LEU A 67 13.26 -8.14 8.34
N ASP A 68 13.94 -7.15 7.76
CA ASP A 68 15.20 -7.32 7.03
C ASP A 68 15.07 -8.28 5.83
N ILE A 69 13.92 -8.23 5.15
CA ILE A 69 13.64 -9.02 3.96
C ILE A 69 13.96 -8.17 2.73
N PRO A 70 14.84 -8.64 1.83
CA PRO A 70 15.18 -7.90 0.62
C PRO A 70 13.99 -7.69 -0.32
N TYR A 71 13.92 -6.51 -0.92
CA TYR A 71 13.02 -6.13 -2.01
C TYR A 71 13.75 -5.16 -2.95
N HIS A 72 13.12 -4.78 -4.07
CA HIS A 72 13.76 -3.89 -5.03
C HIS A 72 13.86 -2.44 -4.54
N LYS A 73 15.02 -1.80 -4.69
CA LYS A 73 15.31 -0.41 -4.27
C LYS A 73 14.40 0.68 -4.85
N TYR A 74 13.60 0.35 -5.87
CA TYR A 74 12.60 1.25 -6.44
C TYR A 74 11.62 1.71 -5.35
N PHE A 75 11.21 0.80 -4.47
CA PHE A 75 10.27 1.10 -3.39
C PHE A 75 10.90 1.92 -2.25
N ASP A 76 12.22 2.14 -2.27
CA ASP A 76 12.94 3.03 -1.37
C ASP A 76 13.14 4.44 -1.94
N GLN A 77 12.73 4.70 -3.19
CA GLN A 77 12.84 6.03 -3.78
C GLN A 77 11.87 6.99 -3.09
N ARG A 78 12.34 8.20 -2.79
CA ARG A 78 11.57 9.13 -1.96
C ARG A 78 10.25 9.55 -2.59
N ASP A 79 10.24 9.78 -3.90
CA ASP A 79 9.03 10.08 -4.67
C ASP A 79 8.01 8.93 -4.64
N VAL A 80 8.48 7.68 -4.66
CA VAL A 80 7.63 6.48 -4.52
C VAL A 80 7.08 6.36 -3.10
N ILE A 81 7.90 6.62 -2.08
CA ILE A 81 7.49 6.59 -0.67
C ILE A 81 6.44 7.67 -0.39
N GLU A 82 6.70 8.91 -0.82
CA GLU A 82 5.84 10.08 -0.61
C GLU A 82 4.59 10.11 -1.49
N SER A 83 4.49 9.25 -2.51
CA SER A 83 3.27 9.08 -3.31
C SER A 83 2.02 8.78 -2.49
N GLN A 84 2.19 8.31 -1.24
CA GLN A 84 1.10 8.11 -0.29
C GLN A 84 0.39 9.42 0.09
N ASN A 85 1.14 10.52 0.16
CA ASN A 85 0.64 11.85 0.49
C ASN A 85 0.51 12.74 -0.75
N ASN A 86 1.12 12.35 -1.88
CA ASN A 86 1.10 13.12 -3.10
C ASN A 86 0.34 12.40 -4.21
N ILE A 87 -0.94 12.73 -4.36
CA ILE A 87 -1.76 12.11 -5.40
C ILE A 87 -1.31 12.43 -6.82
N SER A 88 -0.67 13.57 -7.06
CA SER A 88 -0.21 13.93 -8.41
C SER A 88 0.85 12.96 -8.92
N PHE A 89 1.48 12.19 -8.03
CA PHE A 89 2.35 11.08 -8.40
C PHE A 89 1.67 10.09 -9.34
N TYR A 90 0.38 9.86 -9.16
CA TYR A 90 -0.40 8.90 -9.96
C TYR A 90 -0.88 9.49 -11.30
N TRP A 91 -0.61 10.76 -11.60
CA TRP A 91 -0.93 11.40 -12.88
C TRP A 91 0.09 11.16 -13.99
N LYS A 92 1.18 10.45 -13.68
CA LYS A 92 2.19 10.05 -14.64
C LYS A 92 2.38 8.53 -14.61
N PRO A 93 2.78 7.91 -15.73
CA PRO A 93 3.14 6.51 -15.73
C PRO A 93 4.21 6.21 -14.67
N SER A 94 4.02 5.14 -13.90
CA SER A 94 5.00 4.71 -12.90
C SER A 94 4.95 3.21 -12.68
N LYS A 95 6.05 2.63 -12.20
CA LYS A 95 6.07 1.21 -11.80
C LYS A 95 5.22 0.96 -10.55
N LEU A 96 5.06 1.95 -9.67
CA LEU A 96 4.16 1.86 -8.52
C LEU A 96 2.70 1.73 -8.96
N SER A 97 2.28 2.50 -9.97
CA SER A 97 0.95 2.36 -10.57
C SER A 97 0.75 0.95 -11.16
N ALA A 98 1.73 0.43 -11.91
CA ALA A 98 1.68 -0.94 -12.42
C ALA A 98 1.62 -2.01 -11.31
N TYR A 99 2.30 -1.78 -10.17
CA TYR A 99 2.15 -2.63 -8.99
C TYR A 99 0.71 -2.60 -8.46
N TYR A 100 0.11 -1.42 -8.32
CA TYR A 100 -1.25 -1.27 -7.82
C TYR A 100 -2.31 -1.84 -8.77
N ASN A 101 -2.13 -1.71 -10.09
CA ASN A 101 -3.00 -2.35 -11.08
C ASN A 101 -3.06 -3.87 -10.89
N ARG A 102 -1.92 -4.50 -10.55
CA ARG A 102 -1.81 -5.96 -10.40
C ARG A 102 -2.21 -6.46 -9.02
N TYR A 103 -1.94 -5.69 -7.96
CA TYR A 103 -1.97 -6.21 -6.58
C TYR A 103 -2.87 -5.42 -5.62
N SER A 104 -3.51 -4.32 -6.03
CA SER A 104 -4.38 -3.56 -5.12
C SER A 104 -5.52 -4.43 -4.58
N THR A 105 -5.77 -4.29 -3.28
CA THR A 105 -6.84 -4.97 -2.55
C THR A 105 -7.99 -4.05 -2.16
N ASP A 106 -7.97 -2.78 -2.60
CA ASP A 106 -8.86 -1.72 -2.10
C ASP A 106 -10.35 -1.95 -2.37
N HIS A 107 -10.67 -2.82 -3.35
CA HIS A 107 -12.03 -3.19 -3.75
C HIS A 107 -12.30 -4.68 -3.59
N VAL A 108 -11.40 -5.38 -2.88
CA VAL A 108 -11.50 -6.82 -2.68
C VAL A 108 -12.01 -7.07 -1.26
N GLU A 109 -13.07 -7.86 -1.15
CA GLU A 109 -13.59 -8.43 0.10
C GLU A 109 -12.45 -9.04 0.93
N TYR A 110 -12.43 -8.82 2.26
CA TYR A 110 -11.35 -9.31 3.12
C TYR A 110 -11.07 -10.80 2.91
N THR A 111 -12.12 -11.62 2.86
CA THR A 111 -12.05 -13.08 2.65
C THR A 111 -11.35 -13.48 1.35
N LYS A 112 -11.32 -12.60 0.35
CA LYS A 112 -10.71 -12.83 -0.97
C LYS A 112 -9.34 -12.17 -1.14
N ARG A 113 -8.84 -11.39 -0.17
CA ARG A 113 -7.55 -10.68 -0.27
C ARG A 113 -6.34 -11.60 -0.15
N ALA A 114 -6.46 -12.72 0.57
CA ALA A 114 -5.33 -13.59 0.88
C ALA A 114 -4.48 -14.03 -0.33
N PRO A 115 -5.04 -14.56 -1.43
CA PRO A 115 -4.23 -14.93 -2.60
C PRO A 115 -3.51 -13.73 -3.23
N LEU A 116 -4.18 -12.58 -3.35
CA LEU A 116 -3.57 -11.36 -3.90
C LEU A 116 -2.41 -10.86 -3.03
N ILE A 117 -2.60 -10.84 -1.71
CA ILE A 117 -1.56 -10.47 -0.74
C ILE A 117 -0.36 -11.43 -0.87
N ARG A 118 -0.59 -12.74 -0.94
CA ARG A 118 0.49 -13.72 -1.11
C ARG A 118 1.27 -13.49 -2.41
N ASN A 119 0.57 -13.20 -3.50
CA ASN A 119 1.18 -12.92 -4.79
C ASN A 119 2.01 -11.63 -4.75
N ALA A 120 1.49 -10.58 -4.12
CA ALA A 120 2.18 -9.30 -3.95
C ALA A 120 3.47 -9.47 -3.12
N VAL A 121 3.40 -10.16 -1.98
CA VAL A 121 4.56 -10.45 -1.14
C VAL A 121 5.58 -11.28 -1.90
N THR A 122 5.14 -12.35 -2.58
CA THR A 122 6.02 -13.22 -3.38
C THR A 122 6.72 -12.40 -4.48
N PHE A 123 5.97 -11.54 -5.17
CA PHE A 123 6.51 -10.66 -6.20
C PHE A 123 7.63 -9.77 -5.67
N LEU A 124 7.40 -9.09 -4.54
CA LEU A 124 8.39 -8.18 -3.94
C LEU A 124 9.68 -8.89 -3.51
N ILE A 125 9.57 -10.08 -2.91
CA ILE A 125 10.74 -10.80 -2.37
C ILE A 125 11.51 -11.62 -3.41
N THR A 126 10.89 -11.93 -4.55
CA THR A 126 11.53 -12.67 -5.66
C THR A 126 12.22 -11.74 -6.65
N ASN A 127 11.70 -10.52 -6.83
CA ASN A 127 12.17 -9.55 -7.83
C ASN A 127 13.08 -8.47 -7.22
N THR A 128 14.06 -8.88 -6.42
CA THR A 128 14.92 -7.96 -5.64
C THR A 128 15.93 -7.19 -6.49
N LYS A 129 16.46 -7.82 -7.54
CA LYS A 129 17.49 -7.24 -8.43
C LYS A 129 16.94 -6.60 -9.69
N SER A 130 15.82 -7.12 -10.20
CA SER A 130 15.15 -6.63 -11.40
C SER A 130 13.66 -6.55 -11.10
N LEU A 131 13.04 -5.43 -11.42
CA LEU A 131 11.61 -5.18 -11.19
C LEU A 131 10.86 -5.25 -12.54
N PRO A 132 10.18 -6.37 -12.86
CA PRO A 132 9.50 -6.57 -14.14
C PRO A 132 8.12 -5.88 -14.18
N LEU A 133 8.13 -4.57 -13.88
CA LEU A 133 7.00 -3.66 -14.02
C LEU A 133 7.33 -2.67 -15.12
N LYS A 134 6.42 -2.55 -16.08
CA LYS A 134 6.43 -1.43 -17.03
C LYS A 134 5.85 -0.21 -16.33
N GLU A 135 6.22 0.98 -16.78
CA GLU A 135 5.57 2.19 -16.30
C GLU A 135 4.20 2.29 -16.93
N GLU A 136 3.17 2.38 -16.10
CA GLU A 136 1.77 2.39 -16.52
C GLU A 136 1.04 3.45 -15.69
N LEU A 137 -0.09 3.94 -16.20
CA LEU A 137 -1.01 4.74 -15.40
C LEU A 137 -1.89 3.81 -14.54
N PRO A 138 -2.47 4.29 -13.43
CA PRO A 138 -3.47 3.50 -12.72
C PRO A 138 -4.68 3.21 -13.64
N ASP A 139 -5.05 1.94 -13.80
CA ASP A 139 -6.12 1.51 -14.72
C ASP A 139 -7.45 2.21 -14.40
N ARG A 140 -7.65 2.49 -13.11
CA ARG A 140 -8.87 3.08 -12.55
C ARG A 140 -8.92 4.60 -12.59
N MET A 141 -7.96 5.27 -13.23
CA MET A 141 -8.10 6.72 -13.49
C MET A 141 -9.31 7.02 -14.38
N ASN A 142 -9.69 6.07 -15.23
CA ASN A 142 -10.84 6.19 -16.13
C ASN A 142 -12.14 5.65 -15.52
N ASP A 143 -12.13 5.17 -14.26
CA ASP A 143 -13.34 4.71 -13.62
C ASP A 143 -14.32 5.91 -13.52
N PRO A 144 -15.58 5.72 -13.92
CA PRO A 144 -16.55 6.80 -13.89
C PRO A 144 -16.77 7.27 -12.45
N ILE A 145 -16.58 8.56 -12.22
CA ILE A 145 -16.89 9.20 -10.94
C ILE A 145 -18.34 9.67 -11.00
N LYS A 146 -19.14 9.26 -10.02
CA LYS A 146 -20.54 9.68 -9.91
C LYS A 146 -20.61 11.06 -9.25
N LEU A 147 -21.17 12.05 -9.95
CA LEU A 147 -21.60 13.30 -9.32
C LEU A 147 -22.82 13.01 -8.44
N LEU A 148 -22.69 13.21 -7.13
CA LEU A 148 -23.77 13.05 -6.16
C LEU A 148 -24.69 14.28 -6.09
N GLY A 149 -24.18 15.45 -6.45
CA GLY A 149 -24.94 16.70 -6.47
C GLY A 149 -24.05 17.90 -6.26
N PHE A 150 -24.65 19.00 -5.79
CA PHE A 150 -23.93 20.23 -5.46
C PHE A 150 -24.26 20.66 -4.03
N TYR A 151 -23.25 21.09 -3.28
CA TYR A 151 -23.42 21.77 -1.99
C TYR A 151 -22.88 23.18 -2.10
N ARG A 152 -23.75 24.19 -1.94
CA ARG A 152 -23.40 25.63 -2.08
C ARG A 152 -22.65 25.96 -3.37
N GLY A 153 -23.04 25.33 -4.49
CA GLY A 153 -22.42 25.53 -5.80
C GLY A 153 -21.16 24.69 -6.06
N PHE A 154 -20.66 23.92 -5.08
CA PHE A 154 -19.54 23.02 -5.26
C PHE A 154 -20.00 21.60 -5.62
N PRO A 155 -19.44 20.96 -6.67
CA PRO A 155 -19.79 19.59 -7.02
C PRO A 155 -19.33 18.62 -5.94
N ILE A 156 -20.22 17.72 -5.54
CA ILE A 156 -19.94 16.62 -4.60
C ILE A 156 -19.89 15.34 -5.40
N PHE A 157 -18.75 14.65 -5.34
CA PHE A 157 -18.52 13.40 -6.06
C PHE A 157 -18.56 12.21 -5.09
N ASP A 158 -18.95 11.05 -5.60
CA ASP A 158 -18.86 9.79 -4.90
C ASP A 158 -17.38 9.38 -4.76
N ALA A 159 -16.86 9.41 -3.54
CA ALA A 159 -15.49 9.02 -3.23
C ALA A 159 -15.31 7.50 -3.01
N SER A 160 -16.34 6.68 -3.26
CA SER A 160 -16.26 5.23 -3.04
C SER A 160 -15.43 4.48 -4.10
N THR A 161 -15.18 5.08 -5.28
CA THR A 161 -14.47 4.47 -6.40
C THR A 161 -13.52 5.42 -7.15
N GLY A 162 -12.70 4.85 -8.03
CA GLY A 162 -11.89 5.59 -9.01
C GLY A 162 -10.90 6.60 -8.41
N PHE A 163 -10.67 7.68 -9.17
CA PHE A 163 -9.76 8.76 -8.80
C PHE A 163 -10.22 9.56 -7.57
N ALA A 164 -11.54 9.64 -7.31
CA ALA A 164 -12.08 10.31 -6.13
C ALA A 164 -11.70 9.60 -4.82
N LYS A 165 -11.67 8.25 -4.79
CA LYS A 165 -11.15 7.48 -3.64
C LYS A 165 -9.65 7.65 -3.44
N LEU A 166 -8.90 7.87 -4.53
CA LEU A 166 -7.48 8.17 -4.44
C LEU A 166 -7.27 9.58 -3.85
N LEU A 167 -8.10 10.55 -4.23
CA LEU A 167 -8.09 11.95 -3.74
C LEU A 167 -8.49 12.09 -2.27
N SER A 168 -9.36 11.21 -1.77
CA SER A 168 -9.91 11.30 -0.42
C SER A 168 -9.03 10.68 0.67
N ARG A 169 -7.75 10.35 0.39
CA ARG A 169 -6.80 9.73 1.34
C ARG A 169 -6.11 10.73 2.29
N GLY A 170 -6.70 11.91 2.49
CA GLY A 170 -6.23 12.93 3.43
C GLY A 170 -6.79 12.76 4.83
#